data_AF-A0A0X8JTT8-F1
#
_entry.id   AF-A0A0X8JTT8-F1
#
_cell.length_a   1.000
_cell.length_b   1.000
_cell.length_c   1.000
_cell.angle_alpha   90.00
_cell.angle_beta   90.00
_cell.angle_gamma   90.00
#
_symmetry.space_group_name_H-M   'P 1'
#
loop_
_entity.id
_entity.type
_entity.pdbx_description
1 polymer ?
#
loop_
_entity_poly.entity_id
_entity_poly.type
_entity_poly.pdbx_seq_one_letter_code
_entity_poly.pdbx_strand_id
1 'polypeptide(L)'
;MKKLICAITIFLATSLGANAYTFREYVQETLSKRGVKQSIIDETSKFLLDSRGELSIIPQKDEIDELINKAEVLLKKDKNNVLVRQYLITLYLKKGGDKNILKAQKISEENLQDREITDFGKWSTTGLYYYQIGQKEKAQVYFNKIKEKYKNKPAVYDLIEITTMEMDIRGKNKNFQELVNHSLENEKKMKEIKEITDKQMKKMIVVKDFFQSEENKREFKIVDELVYGFNLTLNFSKINEILEKYSEDSSKEKIEVIKKATDYYLRNIANNEKMTEDSIKYNIILENMYLKIMRMVASFDEKESEEFLNKLENSKLYEVMRKLEE
;
A
#
# COMPACT_ATOMS: atom_id res chain seq x y z
N MET A 1 24.15 -0.82 -15.08
CA MET A 1 23.24 0.35 -14.99
C MET A 1 22.44 0.27 -13.69
N LYS A 2 21.90 1.40 -13.18
CA LYS A 2 21.39 1.51 -11.79
C LYS A 2 20.03 0.82 -11.63
N LYS A 3 19.97 -0.27 -10.83
CA LYS A 3 18.73 -0.99 -10.52
C LYS A 3 17.91 -0.23 -9.47
N LEU A 4 16.80 0.36 -9.87
CA LEU A 4 15.97 1.21 -9.01
C LEU A 4 14.90 0.39 -8.25
N ILE A 5 15.32 -0.32 -7.19
CA ILE A 5 14.39 -1.08 -6.34
C ILE A 5 13.54 -0.10 -5.53
N CYS A 6 12.31 0.14 -6.00
CA CYS A 6 11.40 1.12 -5.42
C CYS A 6 10.36 0.46 -4.51
N ALA A 7 10.66 0.42 -3.21
CA ALA A 7 9.83 -0.17 -2.18
C ALA A 7 8.61 0.70 -1.86
N ILE A 8 7.45 0.06 -1.66
CA ILE A 8 6.14 0.72 -1.67
C ILE A 8 5.41 0.59 -0.34
N THR A 9 4.50 1.53 -0.05
CA THR A 9 3.63 1.49 1.15
C THR A 9 2.19 1.35 0.69
N ILE A 10 1.59 0.18 0.89
CA ILE A 10 0.16 -0.02 0.63
C ILE A 10 -0.65 0.47 1.84
N PHE A 11 -1.79 1.11 1.61
CA PHE A 11 -2.60 1.73 2.66
C PHE A 11 -4.09 1.82 2.18
N LEU A 12 -5.13 1.76 3.04
CA LEU A 12 -6.52 1.34 2.67
C LEU A 12 -7.69 2.39 2.47
N ALA A 13 -8.34 2.55 1.26
CA ALA A 13 -9.69 3.18 0.93
C ALA A 13 -10.01 3.47 -0.60
N THR A 14 -11.19 3.54 -1.31
CA THR A 14 -12.65 3.13 -1.22
C THR A 14 -13.47 3.18 -2.59
N SER A 15 -14.06 2.13 -3.21
CA SER A 15 -15.26 2.23 -4.12
C SER A 15 -16.06 0.97 -4.49
N LEU A 16 -17.39 1.01 -4.32
CA LEU A 16 -18.37 -0.06 -4.61
C LEU A 16 -18.65 -0.37 -6.09
N GLY A 17 -18.76 -1.67 -6.38
CA GLY A 17 -19.36 -2.25 -7.60
C GLY A 17 -19.72 -3.72 -7.35
N ALA A 18 -20.90 -4.19 -7.79
CA ALA A 18 -21.43 -5.50 -7.38
C ALA A 18 -20.57 -6.69 -7.87
N ASN A 19 -20.23 -7.71 -7.07
CA ASN A 19 -20.35 -7.88 -5.60
C ASN A 19 -18.97 -7.71 -4.90
N ALA A 20 -18.09 -6.92 -5.50
CA ALA A 20 -16.71 -6.72 -5.06
C ALA A 20 -16.68 -6.08 -3.66
N TYR A 21 -16.10 -6.80 -2.68
CA TYR A 21 -15.86 -6.26 -1.35
C TYR A 21 -14.80 -5.15 -1.33
N THR A 22 -15.27 -3.97 -1.67
CA THR A 22 -14.50 -2.74 -1.83
C THR A 22 -14.50 -1.94 -0.54
N PHE A 23 -13.60 -0.98 -0.37
CA PHE A 23 -13.54 -0.24 0.89
C PHE A 23 -14.74 0.74 1.07
N ARG A 24 -15.48 1.16 0.02
CA ARG A 24 -16.78 1.87 0.26
C ARG A 24 -17.78 0.94 0.93
N GLU A 25 -17.82 -0.33 0.52
CA GLU A 25 -18.64 -1.33 1.21
C GLU A 25 -18.14 -1.58 2.63
N TYR A 26 -16.83 -1.70 2.86
CA TYR A 26 -16.27 -1.85 4.20
C TYR A 26 -16.61 -0.68 5.14
N VAL A 27 -16.51 0.57 4.65
CA VAL A 27 -16.88 1.77 5.42
C VAL A 27 -18.38 1.78 5.72
N GLN A 28 -19.21 1.55 4.70
CA GLN A 28 -20.66 1.46 4.86
C GLN A 28 -21.05 0.38 5.86
N GLU A 29 -20.59 -0.86 5.67
CA GLU A 29 -20.88 -2.03 6.50
C GLU A 29 -20.42 -1.83 7.95
N THR A 30 -19.22 -1.30 8.16
CA THR A 30 -18.60 -1.19 9.48
C THR A 30 -19.20 -0.07 10.32
N LEU A 31 -19.55 1.06 9.69
CA LEU A 31 -20.06 2.25 10.40
C LEU A 31 -21.59 2.26 10.53
N SER A 32 -22.34 1.74 9.55
CA SER A 32 -23.81 1.64 9.66
C SER A 32 -24.24 0.67 10.78
N LYS A 33 -23.54 -0.45 10.95
CA LYS A 33 -23.74 -1.39 12.08
C LYS A 33 -23.53 -0.71 13.45
N ARG A 34 -22.66 0.31 13.52
CA ARG A 34 -22.37 1.12 14.70
C ARG A 34 -23.32 2.32 14.90
N GLY A 35 -24.36 2.44 14.06
CA GLY A 35 -25.35 3.52 14.13
C GLY A 35 -24.84 4.90 13.66
N VAL A 36 -23.67 4.95 12.99
CA VAL A 36 -23.12 6.21 12.46
C VAL A 36 -24.02 6.74 11.36
N LYS A 37 -24.29 8.05 11.37
CA LYS A 37 -25.16 8.70 10.37
C LYS A 37 -24.54 8.67 8.97
N GLN A 38 -25.35 8.38 7.95
CA GLN A 38 -24.89 8.24 6.56
C GLN A 38 -23.97 9.38 6.09
N SER A 39 -24.32 10.64 6.34
CA SER A 39 -23.48 11.79 5.96
C SER A 39 -22.08 11.78 6.59
N ILE A 40 -21.90 11.19 7.77
CA ILE A 40 -20.59 10.99 8.42
C ILE A 40 -19.88 9.77 7.81
N ILE A 41 -20.61 8.74 7.39
CA ILE A 41 -20.06 7.59 6.64
C ILE A 41 -19.53 8.06 5.27
N ASP A 42 -20.28 8.89 4.54
CA ASP A 42 -19.89 9.45 3.24
C ASP A 42 -18.65 10.34 3.37
N GLU A 43 -18.65 11.26 4.35
CA GLU A 43 -17.51 12.14 4.65
C GLU A 43 -16.27 11.32 5.08
N THR A 44 -16.46 10.25 5.87
CA THR A 44 -15.39 9.33 6.27
C THR A 44 -14.83 8.55 5.09
N SER A 45 -15.72 8.04 4.22
CA SER A 45 -15.33 7.33 3.00
C SER A 45 -14.49 8.23 2.11
N LYS A 46 -14.92 9.48 1.87
CA LYS A 46 -14.13 10.43 1.08
C LYS A 46 -12.80 10.79 1.76
N PHE A 47 -12.81 11.14 3.04
CA PHE A 47 -11.59 11.52 3.77
C PHE A 47 -10.52 10.42 3.76
N LEU A 48 -10.89 9.17 4.09
CA LEU A 48 -9.94 8.06 4.14
C LEU A 48 -9.35 7.69 2.76
N LEU A 49 -10.02 8.13 1.69
CA LEU A 49 -9.65 7.98 0.27
C LEU A 49 -8.67 9.05 -0.20
N ASP A 50 -8.99 10.30 0.10
CA ASP A 50 -8.29 11.46 -0.45
C ASP A 50 -7.01 11.74 0.35
N SER A 51 -6.99 11.39 1.64
CA SER A 51 -5.84 11.46 2.56
C SER A 51 -4.62 10.60 2.19
N ARG A 52 -4.68 10.00 1.00
CA ARG A 52 -3.72 9.09 0.36
C ARG A 52 -2.90 9.82 -0.68
N GLY A 53 -3.54 10.76 -1.38
CA GLY A 53 -2.86 11.75 -2.24
C GLY A 53 -2.28 12.89 -1.42
N GLU A 54 -2.91 13.26 -0.29
CA GLU A 54 -2.42 14.30 0.63
C GLU A 54 -1.08 13.98 1.33
N LEU A 55 -0.54 12.76 1.20
CA LEU A 55 0.75 12.36 1.79
C LEU A 55 1.84 12.20 0.72
N SER A 56 2.96 12.91 0.91
CA SER A 56 4.19 12.65 0.17
C SER A 56 4.73 11.23 0.41
N ILE A 57 5.52 10.71 -0.54
CA ILE A 57 6.25 9.42 -0.40
C ILE A 57 7.09 9.40 0.88
N ILE A 58 7.69 10.55 1.22
CA ILE A 58 8.24 10.86 2.54
C ILE A 58 7.36 11.98 3.13
N PRO A 59 6.37 11.64 3.99
CA PRO A 59 5.43 12.62 4.52
C PRO A 59 6.10 13.79 5.23
N GLN A 60 5.61 15.00 4.99
CA GLN A 60 6.00 16.19 5.76
C GLN A 60 5.15 16.33 7.04
N LYS A 61 5.63 17.14 7.98
CA LYS A 61 5.01 17.25 9.31
C LYS A 61 3.66 17.98 9.27
N ASP A 62 3.56 19.00 8.43
CA ASP A 62 2.35 19.75 8.11
C ASP A 62 1.31 18.88 7.40
N GLU A 63 1.69 18.09 6.40
CA GLU A 63 0.80 17.07 5.77
C GLU A 63 0.16 16.15 6.83
N ILE A 64 0.97 15.61 7.75
CA ILE A 64 0.49 14.74 8.83
C ILE A 64 -0.38 15.51 9.83
N ASP A 65 -0.05 16.76 10.13
CA ASP A 65 -0.77 17.57 11.11
C ASP A 65 -2.14 18.01 10.58
N GLU A 66 -2.27 18.35 9.30
CA GLU A 66 -3.56 18.61 8.65
C GLU A 66 -4.45 17.36 8.68
N LEU A 67 -3.91 16.19 8.33
CA LEU A 67 -4.64 14.92 8.36
C LEU A 67 -5.09 14.51 9.76
N ILE A 68 -4.27 14.75 10.78
CA ILE A 68 -4.66 14.55 12.19
C ILE A 68 -5.81 15.49 12.56
N ASN A 69 -5.77 16.75 12.12
CA ASN A 69 -6.84 17.71 12.41
C ASN A 69 -8.16 17.30 11.73
N LYS A 70 -8.14 16.93 10.44
CA LYS A 70 -9.30 16.39 9.71
C LYS A 70 -9.88 15.14 10.41
N ALA A 71 -9.02 14.19 10.76
CA ALA A 71 -9.41 12.96 11.45
C ALA A 71 -9.96 13.20 12.87
N GLU A 72 -9.33 14.08 13.66
CA GLU A 72 -9.85 14.44 14.98
C GLU A 72 -11.20 15.17 14.91
N VAL A 73 -11.46 15.97 13.87
CA VAL A 73 -12.77 16.61 13.64
C VAL A 73 -13.83 15.56 13.28
N LEU A 74 -13.53 14.62 12.37
CA LEU A 74 -14.44 13.52 12.03
C LEU A 74 -14.79 12.63 13.23
N LEU A 75 -13.80 12.30 14.07
CA LEU A 75 -14.04 11.50 15.29
C LEU A 75 -14.79 12.28 16.38
N LYS A 76 -14.78 13.62 16.36
CA LYS A 76 -15.63 14.47 17.21
C LYS A 76 -17.08 14.55 16.71
N LYS A 77 -17.32 14.39 15.40
CA LYS A 77 -18.68 14.31 14.83
C LYS A 77 -19.39 13.02 15.24
N ASP A 78 -18.69 11.89 15.25
CA ASP A 78 -19.16 10.64 15.84
C ASP A 78 -18.02 9.79 16.41
N LYS A 79 -18.04 9.55 17.73
CA LYS A 79 -17.05 8.73 18.45
C LYS A 79 -17.09 7.25 18.06
N ASN A 80 -18.19 6.78 17.47
CA ASN A 80 -18.35 5.41 16.98
C ASN A 80 -17.64 5.19 15.64
N ASN A 81 -17.03 6.23 15.06
CA ASN A 81 -16.23 6.16 13.83
C ASN A 81 -14.89 5.42 14.06
N VAL A 82 -14.99 4.09 14.17
CA VAL A 82 -13.86 3.18 14.42
C VAL A 82 -12.78 3.27 13.34
N LEU A 83 -13.13 3.60 12.10
CA LEU A 83 -12.19 3.64 10.97
C LEU A 83 -11.30 4.87 11.01
N VAL A 84 -11.86 6.05 11.30
CA VAL A 84 -11.05 7.25 11.57
C VAL A 84 -10.24 7.09 12.86
N ARG A 85 -10.83 6.45 13.89
CA ARG A 85 -10.10 6.09 15.12
C ARG A 85 -8.89 5.19 14.83
N GLN A 86 -9.03 4.17 13.99
CA GLN A 86 -7.93 3.30 13.55
C GLN A 86 -6.88 4.05 12.72
N TYR A 87 -7.28 4.90 11.77
CA TYR A 87 -6.35 5.67 10.94
C TYR A 87 -5.48 6.64 11.76
N LEU A 88 -6.05 7.24 12.81
CA LEU A 88 -5.31 8.09 13.75
C LEU A 88 -4.11 7.36 14.38
N ILE A 89 -4.15 6.04 14.59
CA ILE A 89 -2.98 5.27 15.06
C ILE A 89 -1.80 5.48 14.12
N THR A 90 -2.01 5.27 12.80
CA THR A 90 -0.94 5.43 11.81
C THR A 90 -0.48 6.88 11.68
N LEU A 91 -1.40 7.85 11.71
CA LEU A 91 -1.04 9.27 11.64
C LEU A 91 -0.20 9.70 12.85
N TYR A 92 -0.56 9.28 14.06
CA TYR A 92 0.23 9.55 15.26
C TYR A 92 1.60 8.85 15.25
N LEU A 93 1.68 7.61 14.73
CA LEU A 93 2.96 6.92 14.55
C LEU A 93 3.85 7.58 13.48
N LYS A 94 3.26 8.12 12.40
CA LYS A 94 3.96 8.93 11.38
C LYS A 94 4.47 10.25 11.95
N LYS A 95 3.67 10.93 12.78
CA LYS A 95 4.05 12.18 13.47
C LYS A 95 5.18 11.99 14.48
N GLY A 96 5.23 10.82 15.11
CA GLY A 96 6.26 10.45 16.08
C GLY A 96 6.23 11.26 17.38
N GLY A 97 7.19 10.97 18.27
CA GLY A 97 7.31 11.59 19.59
C GLY A 97 6.30 11.04 20.62
N ASP A 98 6.73 10.97 21.86
CA ASP A 98 6.11 10.19 22.94
C ASP A 98 4.62 10.48 23.13
N LYS A 99 4.21 11.75 23.07
CA LYS A 99 2.81 12.18 23.19
C LYS A 99 1.90 11.55 22.12
N ASN A 100 2.39 11.38 20.90
CA ASN A 100 1.63 10.78 19.80
C ASN A 100 1.70 9.25 19.87
N ILE A 101 2.85 8.69 20.25
CA ILE A 101 2.99 7.24 20.51
C ILE A 101 2.01 6.80 21.60
N LEU A 102 1.87 7.55 22.71
CA LEU A 102 0.89 7.30 23.77
C LEU A 102 -0.57 7.41 23.28
N LYS A 103 -0.89 8.36 22.39
CA LYS A 103 -2.22 8.39 21.73
C LYS A 103 -2.46 7.13 20.90
N ALA A 104 -1.48 6.70 20.10
CA ALA A 104 -1.56 5.50 19.28
C ALA A 104 -1.69 4.22 20.13
N GLN A 105 -1.01 4.17 21.29
CA GLN A 105 -1.13 3.08 22.26
C GLN A 105 -2.55 2.96 22.79
N LYS A 106 -3.09 4.05 23.33
CA LYS A 106 -4.43 4.07 23.96
C LYS A 106 -5.50 3.59 22.98
N ILE A 107 -5.44 4.05 21.73
CA ILE A 107 -6.40 3.63 20.70
C ILE A 107 -6.21 2.14 20.34
N SER A 108 -4.97 1.64 20.30
CA SER A 108 -4.71 0.21 20.06
C SER A 108 -5.27 -0.67 21.19
N GLU A 109 -5.14 -0.22 22.44
CA GLU A 109 -5.70 -0.89 23.63
C GLU A 109 -7.24 -0.84 23.66
N GLU A 110 -7.85 0.30 23.29
CA GLU A 110 -9.31 0.42 23.10
C GLU A 110 -9.83 -0.54 22.03
N ASN A 111 -9.12 -0.68 20.90
CA ASN A 111 -9.51 -1.57 19.82
C ASN A 111 -9.48 -3.05 20.21
N LEU A 112 -8.65 -3.48 21.17
CA LEU A 112 -8.68 -4.85 21.68
C LEU A 112 -10.01 -5.20 22.37
N GLN A 113 -10.71 -4.21 22.93
CA GLN A 113 -11.98 -4.39 23.66
C GLN A 113 -13.22 -4.23 22.76
N ASP A 114 -13.08 -3.59 21.60
CA ASP A 114 -14.16 -3.35 20.63
C ASP A 114 -14.66 -4.68 20.03
N ARG A 115 -15.82 -5.16 20.51
CA ARG A 115 -16.38 -6.48 20.13
C ARG A 115 -16.67 -6.61 18.64
N GLU A 116 -16.84 -5.49 17.94
CA GLU A 116 -17.19 -5.43 16.51
C GLU A 116 -15.98 -5.22 15.59
N ILE A 117 -14.74 -5.24 16.10
CA ILE A 117 -13.52 -5.40 15.27
C ILE A 117 -13.20 -6.90 15.20
N THR A 118 -12.86 -7.43 14.03
CA THR A 118 -12.47 -8.85 13.87
C THR A 118 -11.19 -9.16 14.66
N ASP A 119 -11.01 -10.40 15.13
CA ASP A 119 -9.80 -10.77 15.88
C ASP A 119 -8.52 -10.57 15.07
N PHE A 120 -8.56 -10.84 13.75
CA PHE A 120 -7.49 -10.46 12.84
C PHE A 120 -7.23 -8.94 12.86
N GLY A 121 -8.26 -8.09 12.71
CA GLY A 121 -8.10 -6.63 12.75
C GLY A 121 -7.55 -6.12 14.08
N LYS A 122 -8.00 -6.68 15.20
CA LYS A 122 -7.49 -6.38 16.55
C LYS A 122 -6.00 -6.71 16.67
N TRP A 123 -5.63 -7.96 16.39
CA TRP A 123 -4.29 -8.49 16.66
C TRP A 123 -3.27 -8.02 15.63
N SER A 124 -3.66 -7.80 14.37
CA SER A 124 -2.80 -7.21 13.35
C SER A 124 -2.47 -5.76 13.69
N THR A 125 -3.47 -4.91 13.92
CA THR A 125 -3.27 -3.50 14.29
C THR A 125 -2.40 -3.35 15.54
N THR A 126 -2.70 -4.10 16.59
CA THR A 126 -1.96 -4.01 17.87
C THR A 126 -0.55 -4.60 17.75
N GLY A 127 -0.39 -5.71 17.02
CA GLY A 127 0.92 -6.32 16.78
C GLY A 127 1.82 -5.42 15.94
N LEU A 128 1.29 -4.83 14.86
CA LEU A 128 2.00 -3.89 13.99
C LEU A 128 2.35 -2.59 14.73
N TYR A 129 1.47 -2.08 15.61
CA TYR A 129 1.80 -0.99 16.54
C TYR A 129 3.04 -1.33 17.38
N TYR A 130 3.05 -2.46 18.11
CA TYR A 130 4.19 -2.85 18.93
C TYR A 130 5.45 -3.10 18.09
N TYR A 131 5.32 -3.62 16.87
CA TYR A 131 6.45 -3.85 15.96
C TYR A 131 7.08 -2.54 15.50
N GLN A 132 6.25 -1.56 15.11
CA GLN A 132 6.70 -0.25 14.62
C GLN A 132 7.41 0.58 15.71
N ILE A 133 7.07 0.39 16.99
CA ILE A 133 7.79 0.99 18.13
C ILE A 133 8.95 0.11 18.67
N GLY A 134 9.37 -0.92 17.93
CA GLY A 134 10.49 -1.79 18.27
C GLY A 134 10.23 -2.85 19.35
N GLN A 135 9.04 -2.89 19.95
CA GLN A 135 8.65 -3.87 20.99
C GLN A 135 8.25 -5.22 20.36
N LYS A 136 9.16 -5.81 19.55
CA LYS A 136 8.90 -6.98 18.70
C LYS A 136 8.42 -8.21 19.46
N GLU A 137 8.86 -8.43 20.70
CA GLU A 137 8.37 -9.53 21.54
C GLU A 137 6.87 -9.40 21.83
N LYS A 138 6.39 -8.20 22.17
CA LYS A 138 4.96 -7.92 22.38
C LYS A 138 4.18 -8.05 21.08
N ALA A 139 4.75 -7.62 19.95
CA ALA A 139 4.15 -7.84 18.64
C ALA A 139 3.94 -9.33 18.34
N GLN A 140 4.95 -10.16 18.62
CA GLN A 140 4.90 -11.60 18.39
C GLN A 140 3.81 -12.32 19.20
N VAL A 141 3.45 -11.82 20.39
CA VAL A 141 2.29 -12.34 21.16
C VAL A 141 0.98 -12.23 20.36
N TYR A 142 0.78 -11.14 19.62
CA TYR A 142 -0.41 -10.97 18.76
C TYR A 142 -0.29 -11.75 17.45
N PHE A 143 0.89 -11.77 16.82
CA PHE A 143 1.12 -12.52 15.59
C PHE A 143 1.00 -14.04 15.81
N ASN A 144 1.39 -14.57 16.97
CA ASN A 144 1.17 -15.96 17.36
C ASN A 144 -0.32 -16.29 17.53
N LYS A 145 -1.14 -15.37 18.08
CA LYS A 145 -2.60 -15.55 18.16
C LYS A 145 -3.25 -15.62 16.77
N ILE A 146 -2.82 -14.77 15.84
CA ILE A 146 -3.23 -14.85 14.41
C ILE A 146 -2.82 -16.20 13.84
N LYS A 147 -1.55 -16.59 13.99
CA LYS A 147 -0.99 -17.82 13.41
C LYS A 147 -1.69 -19.09 13.92
N GLU A 148 -2.05 -19.16 15.20
CA GLU A 148 -2.77 -20.32 15.76
C GLU A 148 -4.25 -20.33 15.34
N LYS A 149 -4.97 -19.20 15.47
CA LYS A 149 -6.39 -19.13 15.09
C LYS A 149 -6.63 -19.38 13.60
N TYR A 150 -5.70 -18.93 12.76
CA TYR A 150 -5.79 -19.00 11.31
C TYR A 150 -4.77 -19.97 10.69
N LYS A 151 -4.33 -21.00 11.43
CA LYS A 151 -3.29 -21.96 10.99
C LYS A 151 -3.59 -22.68 9.67
N ASN A 152 -4.87 -22.87 9.33
CA ASN A 152 -5.32 -23.45 8.06
C ASN A 152 -5.41 -22.43 6.90
N LYS A 153 -5.10 -21.15 7.15
CA LYS A 153 -5.19 -20.02 6.20
C LYS A 153 -3.84 -19.25 6.19
N PRO A 154 -2.73 -19.86 5.73
CA PRO A 154 -1.38 -19.31 5.89
C PRO A 154 -1.18 -17.90 5.31
N ALA A 155 -1.90 -17.57 4.23
CA ALA A 155 -1.95 -16.23 3.64
C ALA A 155 -2.24 -15.10 4.64
N VAL A 156 -3.05 -15.36 5.69
CA VAL A 156 -3.39 -14.39 6.74
C VAL A 156 -2.16 -14.00 7.56
N TYR A 157 -1.24 -14.94 7.77
CA TYR A 157 0.03 -14.71 8.45
C TYR A 157 1.13 -14.22 7.49
N ASP A 158 1.12 -14.67 6.23
CA ASP A 158 2.01 -14.15 5.18
C ASP A 158 1.83 -12.63 4.96
N LEU A 159 0.60 -12.13 5.03
CA LEU A 159 0.29 -10.69 4.96
C LEU A 159 0.98 -9.89 6.09
N ILE A 160 1.04 -10.45 7.29
CA ILE A 160 1.76 -9.85 8.44
C ILE A 160 3.28 -9.92 8.21
N GLU A 161 3.80 -11.03 7.68
CA GLU A 161 5.23 -11.15 7.36
C GLU A 161 5.67 -10.19 6.24
N ILE A 162 4.84 -9.95 5.21
CA ILE A 162 5.09 -8.94 4.17
C ILE A 162 5.20 -7.55 4.81
N THR A 163 4.18 -7.16 5.59
CA THR A 163 4.13 -5.84 6.24
C THR A 163 5.32 -5.62 7.19
N THR A 164 5.73 -6.65 7.94
CA THR A 164 6.87 -6.55 8.86
C THR A 164 8.22 -6.59 8.14
N MET A 165 8.35 -7.26 6.99
CA MET A 165 9.54 -7.13 6.12
C MET A 165 9.68 -5.71 5.55
N GLU A 166 8.58 -5.08 5.12
CA GLU A 166 8.59 -3.68 4.68
C GLU A 166 8.98 -2.71 5.82
N MET A 167 8.48 -2.95 7.04
CA MET A 167 8.89 -2.19 8.23
C MET A 167 10.38 -2.37 8.54
N ASP A 168 10.94 -3.58 8.43
CA ASP A 168 12.37 -3.84 8.70
C ASP A 168 13.30 -3.30 7.62
N ILE A 169 12.88 -3.25 6.35
CA ILE A 169 13.64 -2.55 5.29
C ILE A 169 13.71 -1.05 5.61
N ARG A 170 12.61 -0.45 6.07
CA ARG A 170 12.55 0.99 6.43
C ARG A 170 13.33 1.28 7.70
N GLY A 171 13.06 0.57 8.80
CA GLY A 171 13.65 0.84 10.12
C GLY A 171 15.18 0.69 10.18
N LYS A 172 15.80 -0.02 9.23
CA LYS A 172 17.25 -0.12 9.08
C LYS A 172 17.90 1.11 8.42
N ASN A 173 17.13 2.08 7.92
CA ASN A 173 17.62 3.22 7.15
C ASN A 173 16.97 4.55 7.62
N LYS A 174 17.78 5.59 7.79
CA LYS A 174 17.41 6.98 8.11
C LYS A 174 16.22 7.51 7.30
N ASN A 175 16.29 7.23 6.00
CA ASN A 175 15.32 7.59 4.97
C ASN A 175 15.52 6.72 3.71
N PHE A 176 14.65 6.87 2.72
CA PHE A 176 14.74 6.15 1.45
C PHE A 176 16.03 6.45 0.67
N GLN A 177 16.59 7.66 0.78
CA GLN A 177 17.83 8.02 0.07
C GLN A 177 19.06 7.33 0.68
N GLU A 178 19.12 7.17 2.01
CA GLU A 178 20.19 6.40 2.67
C GLU A 178 20.11 4.92 2.28
N LEU A 179 18.89 4.34 2.20
CA LEU A 179 18.67 2.99 1.66
C LEU A 179 19.19 2.86 0.22
N VAL A 180 18.79 3.77 -0.68
CA VAL A 180 19.20 3.75 -2.10
C VAL A 180 20.71 3.89 -2.24
N ASN A 181 21.33 4.87 -1.58
CA ASN A 181 22.77 5.12 -1.65
C ASN A 181 23.57 3.90 -1.11
N HIS A 182 23.24 3.41 0.09
CA HIS A 182 23.92 2.24 0.66
C HIS A 182 23.71 0.94 -0.13
N SER A 183 22.64 0.85 -0.92
CA SER A 183 22.42 -0.29 -1.81
C SER A 183 23.31 -0.17 -3.06
N LEU A 184 23.34 1.00 -3.69
CA LEU A 184 24.17 1.26 -4.88
C LEU A 184 25.68 1.07 -4.63
N GLU A 185 26.14 1.29 -3.40
CA GLU A 185 27.54 1.18 -3.00
C GLU A 185 27.95 -0.22 -2.49
N ASN A 186 27.01 -1.16 -2.34
CA ASN A 186 27.30 -2.43 -1.65
C ASN A 186 26.54 -3.63 -2.27
N GLU A 187 27.25 -4.41 -3.08
CA GLU A 187 26.73 -5.60 -3.76
C GLU A 187 26.14 -6.64 -2.79
N LYS A 188 26.74 -6.83 -1.61
CA LYS A 188 26.22 -7.74 -0.60
C LYS A 188 24.86 -7.26 -0.05
N LYS A 189 24.71 -5.97 0.27
CA LYS A 189 23.41 -5.40 0.66
C LYS A 189 22.38 -5.51 -0.46
N MET A 190 22.76 -5.30 -1.72
CA MET A 190 21.86 -5.50 -2.88
C MET A 190 21.38 -6.95 -3.00
N LYS A 191 22.25 -7.93 -2.74
CA LYS A 191 21.87 -9.35 -2.70
C LYS A 191 20.93 -9.64 -1.53
N GLU A 192 21.25 -9.17 -0.32
CA GLU A 192 20.37 -9.31 0.86
C GLU A 192 18.99 -8.68 0.64
N ILE A 193 18.92 -7.50 -0.01
CA ILE A 193 17.66 -6.84 -0.38
C ILE A 193 16.89 -7.68 -1.41
N LYS A 194 17.56 -8.17 -2.47
CA LYS A 194 16.90 -9.01 -3.48
C LYS A 194 16.34 -10.30 -2.88
N GLU A 195 17.08 -10.98 -2.01
CA GLU A 195 16.61 -12.19 -1.31
C GLU A 195 15.37 -11.91 -0.44
N ILE A 196 15.29 -10.74 0.21
CA ILE A 196 14.09 -10.31 0.94
C ILE A 196 12.94 -10.00 -0.02
N THR A 197 13.18 -9.27 -1.12
CA THR A 197 12.15 -8.95 -2.12
C THR A 197 11.60 -10.22 -2.79
N ASP A 198 12.45 -11.17 -3.19
CA ASP A 198 12.03 -12.44 -3.78
C ASP A 198 11.16 -13.26 -2.81
N LYS A 199 11.49 -13.22 -1.50
CA LYS A 199 10.67 -13.84 -0.44
C LYS A 199 9.34 -13.11 -0.25
N GLN A 200 9.34 -11.78 -0.28
CA GLN A 200 8.15 -10.94 -0.19
C GLN A 200 7.21 -11.20 -1.38
N MET A 201 7.72 -11.25 -2.62
CA MET A 201 6.92 -11.49 -3.82
C MET A 201 6.29 -12.90 -3.83
N LYS A 202 7.02 -13.94 -3.40
CA LYS A 202 6.48 -15.30 -3.26
C LYS A 202 5.30 -15.35 -2.28
N LYS A 203 5.39 -14.64 -1.15
CA LYS A 203 4.27 -14.48 -0.19
C LYS A 203 3.15 -13.63 -0.78
N MET A 204 3.48 -12.54 -1.49
CA MET A 204 2.51 -11.63 -2.11
C MET A 204 1.61 -12.36 -3.11
N ILE A 205 2.14 -13.32 -3.87
CA ILE A 205 1.35 -14.20 -4.74
C ILE A 205 0.31 -14.98 -3.92
N VAL A 206 0.73 -15.71 -2.88
CA VAL A 206 -0.15 -16.52 -2.00
C VAL A 206 -1.23 -15.65 -1.36
N VAL A 207 -0.87 -14.46 -0.85
CA VAL A 207 -1.80 -13.49 -0.26
C VAL A 207 -2.81 -13.00 -1.30
N LYS A 208 -2.34 -12.55 -2.47
CA LYS A 208 -3.19 -12.04 -3.56
C LYS A 208 -4.12 -13.12 -4.11
N ASP A 209 -3.69 -14.38 -4.19
CA ASP A 209 -4.54 -15.50 -4.66
C ASP A 209 -5.59 -15.89 -3.61
N PHE A 210 -5.22 -15.95 -2.32
CA PHE A 210 -6.17 -16.21 -1.23
C PHE A 210 -7.29 -15.16 -1.14
N PHE A 211 -6.96 -13.88 -1.35
CA PHE A 211 -7.93 -12.77 -1.32
C PHE A 211 -8.64 -12.50 -2.66
N GLN A 212 -8.59 -13.42 -3.63
CA GLN A 212 -9.54 -13.39 -4.76
C GLN A 212 -10.96 -13.82 -4.35
N SER A 213 -11.11 -14.55 -3.24
CA SER A 213 -12.43 -14.95 -2.72
C SER A 213 -13.11 -13.82 -1.95
N GLU A 214 -14.37 -13.52 -2.29
CA GLU A 214 -15.24 -12.60 -1.52
C GLU A 214 -15.42 -13.04 -0.07
N GLU A 215 -15.45 -14.34 0.21
CA GLU A 215 -15.58 -14.89 1.57
C GLU A 215 -14.35 -14.49 2.42
N ASN A 216 -13.15 -14.77 1.91
CA ASN A 216 -11.90 -14.41 2.58
C ASN A 216 -11.77 -12.88 2.73
N LYS A 217 -12.11 -12.10 1.69
CA LYS A 217 -12.14 -10.64 1.78
C LYS A 217 -13.06 -10.14 2.89
N ARG A 218 -14.28 -10.66 2.98
CA ARG A 218 -15.31 -10.24 3.96
C ARG A 218 -15.04 -10.74 5.38
N GLU A 219 -14.39 -11.90 5.57
CA GLU A 219 -13.93 -12.44 6.86
C GLU A 219 -12.79 -11.59 7.45
N PHE A 220 -11.76 -11.31 6.65
CA PHE A 220 -10.55 -10.61 7.11
C PHE A 220 -10.63 -9.09 6.96
N LYS A 221 -11.71 -8.57 6.36
CA LYS A 221 -11.90 -7.15 6.02
C LYS A 221 -10.81 -6.61 5.09
N ILE A 222 -10.40 -7.47 4.15
CA ILE A 222 -9.45 -7.18 3.07
C ILE A 222 -10.24 -6.80 1.83
N VAL A 223 -9.89 -5.68 1.21
CA VAL A 223 -10.73 -5.01 0.20
C VAL A 223 -10.13 -5.13 -1.21
N ASP A 224 -10.95 -5.04 -2.25
CA ASP A 224 -10.48 -5.19 -3.64
C ASP A 224 -9.34 -4.27 -4.03
N GLU A 225 -9.34 -3.04 -3.53
CA GLU A 225 -8.30 -2.05 -3.85
C GLU A 225 -6.95 -2.39 -3.15
N LEU A 226 -6.97 -3.18 -2.07
CA LEU A 226 -5.78 -3.81 -1.47
C LEU A 226 -5.24 -4.91 -2.38
N VAL A 227 -6.13 -5.76 -2.89
CA VAL A 227 -5.79 -6.83 -3.82
C VAL A 227 -5.28 -6.25 -5.15
N TYR A 228 -5.80 -5.10 -5.59
CA TYR A 228 -5.24 -4.32 -6.70
C TYR A 228 -3.81 -3.86 -6.39
N GLY A 229 -3.54 -3.28 -5.21
CA GLY A 229 -2.18 -2.89 -4.77
C GLY A 229 -1.17 -4.05 -4.76
N PHE A 230 -1.62 -5.26 -4.38
CA PHE A 230 -0.79 -6.47 -4.48
C PHE A 230 -0.49 -6.86 -5.93
N ASN A 231 -1.49 -6.79 -6.83
CA ASN A 231 -1.30 -7.05 -8.26
C ASN A 231 -0.39 -6.01 -8.93
N LEU A 232 -0.52 -4.73 -8.56
CA LEU A 232 0.30 -3.62 -9.03
C LEU A 232 1.78 -3.85 -8.64
N THR A 233 2.04 -4.20 -7.38
CA THR A 233 3.38 -4.54 -6.87
C THR A 233 3.99 -5.73 -7.61
N LEU A 234 3.21 -6.80 -7.83
CA LEU A 234 3.65 -7.99 -8.56
C LEU A 234 3.93 -7.73 -10.05
N ASN A 235 3.15 -6.87 -10.70
CA ASN A 235 3.41 -6.46 -12.08
C ASN A 235 4.70 -5.62 -12.19
N PHE A 236 4.99 -4.78 -11.20
CA PHE A 236 6.25 -4.03 -11.18
C PHE A 236 7.47 -4.91 -10.87
N SER A 237 7.33 -6.00 -10.09
CA SER A 237 8.41 -7.03 -9.98
C SER A 237 8.80 -7.55 -11.36
N LYS A 238 7.83 -7.92 -12.19
CA LYS A 238 8.08 -8.39 -13.56
C LYS A 238 8.69 -7.32 -14.47
N ILE A 239 8.33 -6.05 -14.29
CA ILE A 239 8.98 -4.94 -14.99
C ILE A 239 10.46 -4.86 -14.58
N ASN A 240 10.78 -5.00 -13.29
CA ASN A 240 12.18 -5.06 -12.85
C ASN A 240 12.92 -6.29 -13.42
N GLU A 241 12.28 -7.46 -13.49
CA GLU A 241 12.85 -8.68 -14.11
C GLU A 241 13.15 -8.48 -15.61
N ILE A 242 12.33 -7.70 -16.33
CA ILE A 242 12.62 -7.27 -17.71
C ILE A 242 13.84 -6.32 -17.72
N LEU A 243 13.83 -5.30 -16.86
CA LEU A 243 14.89 -4.29 -16.78
C LEU A 243 16.23 -4.81 -16.23
N GLU A 244 16.25 -5.96 -15.54
CA GLU A 244 17.52 -6.62 -15.17
C GLU A 244 18.35 -7.04 -16.39
N LYS A 245 17.73 -7.21 -17.56
CA LYS A 245 18.41 -7.55 -18.83
C LYS A 245 19.04 -6.35 -19.54
N TYR A 246 18.79 -5.13 -19.06
CA TYR A 246 19.31 -3.89 -19.65
C TYR A 246 20.85 -3.79 -19.63
N SER A 247 21.55 -4.75 -19.02
CA SER A 247 23.02 -4.85 -19.00
C SER A 247 23.66 -5.50 -20.23
N GLU A 248 22.89 -6.03 -21.18
CA GLU A 248 23.43 -6.61 -22.42
C GLU A 248 24.09 -5.52 -23.30
N ASP A 249 25.17 -5.84 -24.03
CA ASP A 249 26.16 -4.84 -24.46
C ASP A 249 25.71 -3.93 -25.62
N SER A 250 24.86 -4.38 -26.54
CA SER A 250 24.49 -3.55 -27.70
C SER A 250 23.50 -2.43 -27.34
N SER A 251 23.38 -1.44 -28.22
CA SER A 251 22.33 -0.42 -28.15
C SER A 251 20.95 -0.95 -28.53
N LYS A 252 20.87 -2.00 -29.36
CA LYS A 252 19.60 -2.58 -29.83
C LYS A 252 18.89 -3.38 -28.74
N GLU A 253 19.63 -4.21 -28.00
CA GLU A 253 19.10 -4.98 -26.86
C GLU A 253 18.54 -4.05 -25.78
N LYS A 254 19.22 -2.93 -25.52
CA LYS A 254 18.75 -1.89 -24.58
C LYS A 254 17.42 -1.28 -25.00
N ILE A 255 17.24 -0.94 -26.27
CA ILE A 255 15.97 -0.42 -26.81
C ILE A 255 14.86 -1.49 -26.74
N GLU A 256 15.14 -2.76 -27.05
CA GLU A 256 14.14 -3.83 -26.89
C GLU A 256 13.72 -3.99 -25.42
N VAL A 257 14.65 -3.93 -24.47
CA VAL A 257 14.36 -4.02 -23.03
C VAL A 257 13.51 -2.84 -22.55
N ILE A 258 13.78 -1.61 -23.01
CA ILE A 258 12.92 -0.43 -22.74
C ILE A 258 11.51 -0.68 -23.29
N LYS A 259 11.39 -1.00 -24.59
CA LYS A 259 10.10 -1.23 -25.26
C LYS A 259 9.28 -2.33 -24.60
N LYS A 260 9.93 -3.42 -24.20
CA LYS A 260 9.31 -4.56 -23.52
C LYS A 260 8.81 -4.19 -22.12
N ALA A 261 9.51 -3.31 -21.40
CA ALA A 261 9.07 -2.80 -20.10
C ALA A 261 7.91 -1.80 -20.24
N THR A 262 7.97 -0.88 -21.20
CA THR A 262 6.91 0.13 -21.45
C THR A 262 5.62 -0.52 -21.97
N ASP A 263 5.68 -1.42 -22.95
CA ASP A 263 4.51 -2.17 -23.43
C ASP A 263 3.94 -3.11 -22.33
N TYR A 264 4.78 -3.69 -21.45
CA TYR A 264 4.28 -4.47 -20.32
C TYR A 264 3.51 -3.59 -19.33
N TYR A 265 4.05 -2.41 -18.97
CA TYR A 265 3.37 -1.46 -18.09
C TYR A 265 2.04 -0.99 -18.70
N LEU A 266 2.05 -0.58 -19.96
CA LEU A 266 0.86 -0.08 -20.67
C LEU A 266 -0.26 -1.13 -20.73
N ARG A 267 0.09 -2.41 -20.89
CA ARG A 267 -0.88 -3.51 -20.97
C ARG A 267 -1.39 -3.98 -19.60
N ASN A 268 -0.51 -4.15 -18.62
CA ASN A 268 -0.83 -4.84 -17.36
C ASN A 268 -1.15 -3.89 -16.20
N ILE A 269 -0.79 -2.61 -16.30
CA ILE A 269 -1.05 -1.57 -15.30
C ILE A 269 -1.90 -0.46 -15.93
N ALA A 270 -1.38 0.28 -16.91
CA ALA A 270 -2.04 1.50 -17.39
C ALA A 270 -3.40 1.28 -18.08
N ASN A 271 -3.65 0.07 -18.58
CA ASN A 271 -4.95 -0.34 -19.14
C ASN A 271 -5.54 -1.57 -18.44
N ASN A 272 -5.25 -1.75 -17.14
CA ASN A 272 -5.75 -2.88 -16.38
C ASN A 272 -7.31 -2.88 -16.29
N GLU A 273 -7.93 -3.98 -16.70
CA GLU A 273 -9.38 -4.14 -16.73
C GLU A 273 -10.02 -3.90 -15.35
N LYS A 274 -9.41 -4.43 -14.28
CA LYS A 274 -9.90 -4.35 -12.89
C LYS A 274 -9.66 -3.00 -12.21
N MET A 275 -8.96 -2.08 -12.86
CA MET A 275 -8.68 -0.74 -12.34
C MET A 275 -9.98 0.09 -12.22
N THR A 276 -10.19 0.71 -11.07
CA THR A 276 -11.24 1.73 -10.83
C THR A 276 -10.62 3.03 -10.36
N GLU A 277 -11.35 4.15 -10.47
CA GLU A 277 -10.89 5.47 -10.00
C GLU A 277 -10.38 5.42 -8.56
N ASP A 278 -11.16 4.82 -7.66
CA ASP A 278 -10.77 4.75 -6.25
C ASP A 278 -9.79 3.61 -5.95
N SER A 279 -9.59 2.63 -6.84
CA SER A 279 -8.40 1.74 -6.77
C SER A 279 -7.11 2.53 -7.04
N ILE A 280 -7.19 3.56 -7.90
CA ILE A 280 -6.07 4.48 -8.15
C ILE A 280 -5.89 5.46 -6.99
N LYS A 281 -6.95 6.10 -6.47
CA LYS A 281 -6.82 6.94 -5.25
C LYS A 281 -6.29 6.16 -4.04
N TYR A 282 -6.76 4.92 -3.83
CA TYR A 282 -6.23 3.99 -2.82
C TYR A 282 -4.71 3.88 -2.93
N ASN A 283 -4.23 3.57 -4.14
CA ASN A 283 -2.86 3.22 -4.46
C ASN A 283 -2.06 4.39 -5.04
N ILE A 284 -2.51 5.64 -4.85
CA ILE A 284 -2.03 6.80 -5.64
C ILE A 284 -0.52 7.05 -5.48
N ILE A 285 0.03 6.75 -4.30
CA ILE A 285 1.48 6.80 -4.02
C ILE A 285 2.24 5.72 -4.83
N LEU A 286 1.67 4.51 -4.98
CA LEU A 286 2.26 3.45 -5.81
C LEU A 286 2.25 3.88 -7.28
N GLU A 287 1.07 4.27 -7.77
CA GLU A 287 0.84 4.55 -9.20
C GLU A 287 1.65 5.76 -9.67
N ASN A 288 1.65 6.86 -8.90
CA ASN A 288 2.48 8.02 -9.21
C ASN A 288 3.98 7.70 -9.19
N MET A 289 4.43 6.80 -8.32
CA MET A 289 5.84 6.42 -8.28
C MET A 289 6.20 5.51 -9.46
N TYR A 290 5.39 4.48 -9.77
CA TYR A 290 5.61 3.59 -10.91
C TYR A 290 5.50 4.33 -12.25
N LEU A 291 4.55 5.26 -12.39
CA LEU A 291 4.44 6.13 -13.57
C LEU A 291 5.70 6.98 -13.77
N LYS A 292 6.24 7.59 -12.70
CA LYS A 292 7.49 8.36 -12.75
C LYS A 292 8.69 7.48 -13.16
N ILE A 293 8.77 6.25 -12.66
CA ILE A 293 9.81 5.29 -13.04
C ILE A 293 9.68 4.90 -14.51
N MET A 294 8.47 4.63 -15.02
CA MET A 294 8.28 4.25 -16.42
C MET A 294 8.53 5.39 -17.39
N ARG A 295 8.17 6.64 -17.04
CA ARG A 295 8.57 7.83 -17.80
C ARG A 295 10.10 7.98 -17.84
N MET A 296 10.80 7.75 -16.71
CA MET A 296 12.27 7.76 -16.67
C MET A 296 12.88 6.63 -17.54
N VAL A 297 12.34 5.41 -17.47
CA VAL A 297 12.79 4.26 -18.28
C VAL A 297 12.61 4.52 -19.77
N ALA A 298 11.46 5.09 -20.17
CA ALA A 298 11.19 5.43 -21.56
C ALA A 298 12.15 6.54 -22.06
N SER A 299 12.45 7.54 -21.23
CA SER A 299 13.34 8.67 -21.57
C SER A 299 14.81 8.31 -21.86
N PHE A 300 15.20 7.03 -21.77
CA PHE A 300 16.52 6.56 -22.22
C PHE A 300 16.61 6.38 -23.76
N ASP A 301 15.49 6.42 -24.49
CA ASP A 301 15.44 6.53 -25.95
C ASP A 301 14.34 7.52 -26.36
N GLU A 302 14.68 8.49 -27.23
CA GLU A 302 13.78 9.58 -27.61
C GLU A 302 12.48 9.07 -28.28
N LYS A 303 12.60 8.06 -29.14
CA LYS A 303 11.49 7.50 -29.91
C LYS A 303 10.61 6.60 -29.06
N GLU A 304 11.20 5.73 -28.23
CA GLU A 304 10.42 4.91 -27.29
C GLU A 304 9.77 5.78 -26.20
N SER A 305 10.35 6.95 -25.86
CA SER A 305 9.71 7.95 -25.01
C SER A 305 8.48 8.57 -25.67
N GLU A 306 8.57 9.00 -26.93
CA GLU A 306 7.42 9.52 -27.68
C GLU A 306 6.32 8.45 -27.85
N GLU A 307 6.69 7.22 -28.26
CA GLU A 307 5.75 6.12 -28.44
C GLU A 307 5.07 5.71 -27.10
N PHE A 308 5.81 5.75 -25.99
CA PHE A 308 5.26 5.49 -24.65
C PHE A 308 4.29 6.58 -24.21
N LEU A 309 4.64 7.86 -24.37
CA LEU A 309 3.78 8.98 -23.93
C LEU A 309 2.48 9.02 -24.75
N ASN A 310 2.55 8.88 -26.08
CA ASN A 310 1.36 8.83 -26.94
C ASN A 310 0.41 7.67 -26.58
N LYS A 311 0.93 6.49 -26.24
CA LYS A 311 0.12 5.35 -25.74
C LYS A 311 -0.40 5.58 -24.31
N LEU A 312 0.36 6.27 -23.47
CA LEU A 312 0.00 6.56 -22.07
C LEU A 312 -1.15 7.57 -21.99
N GLU A 313 -1.14 8.64 -22.78
CA GLU A 313 -2.20 9.66 -22.76
C GLU A 313 -3.57 9.09 -23.16
N ASN A 314 -3.55 8.07 -24.03
CA ASN A 314 -4.73 7.29 -24.44
C ASN A 314 -5.05 6.11 -23.48
N SER A 315 -4.38 6.00 -22.32
CA SER A 315 -4.59 4.91 -21.37
C SER A 315 -5.65 5.21 -20.32
N LYS A 316 -6.35 4.16 -19.88
CA LYS A 316 -7.36 4.22 -18.81
C LYS A 316 -6.81 4.79 -17.50
N LEU A 317 -5.52 4.59 -17.21
CA LEU A 317 -4.85 5.14 -16.03
C LEU A 317 -4.69 6.66 -16.11
N TYR A 318 -4.28 7.16 -17.28
CA TYR A 318 -4.13 8.60 -17.51
C TYR A 318 -5.50 9.31 -17.53
N GLU A 319 -6.52 8.68 -18.12
CA GLU A 319 -7.91 9.15 -18.07
C GLU A 319 -8.43 9.27 -16.62
N VAL A 320 -8.11 8.29 -15.76
CA VAL A 320 -8.42 8.34 -14.33
C VAL A 320 -7.61 9.44 -13.63
N MET A 321 -6.28 9.47 -13.81
CA MET A 321 -5.41 10.43 -13.12
C MET A 321 -5.78 11.89 -13.44
N ARG A 322 -6.12 12.22 -14.69
CA ARG A 322 -6.59 13.57 -15.05
C ARG A 322 -7.83 13.99 -14.25
N LYS A 323 -8.77 13.07 -14.00
CA LYS A 323 -9.97 13.33 -13.18
C LYS A 323 -9.68 13.43 -11.67
N LEU A 324 -8.43 13.21 -11.25
CA LEU A 324 -7.95 13.46 -9.88
C LEU A 324 -7.22 14.80 -9.74
N GLU A 325 -6.94 15.47 -10.86
CA GLU A 325 -6.28 16.78 -10.96
C GLU A 325 -7.29 17.92 -11.28
N GLU A 326 -8.56 17.56 -11.53
CA GLU A 326 -9.73 18.42 -11.85
C GLU A 326 -10.69 18.61 -10.65
#